data_AF-A0AA95RRP5-F1
#
_entry.id   AF-A0AA95RRP5-F1
#
_cell.length_a   1.000
_cell.length_b   1.000
_cell.length_c   1.000
_cell.angle_alpha   90.00
_cell.angle_beta   90.00
_cell.angle_gamma   90.00
#
_symmetry.space_group_name_H-M   'P 1'
#
loop_
_entity.id
_entity.type
_entity.pdbx_description
1 polymer ?
#
loop_
_entity_poly.entity_id
_entity_poly.type
_entity_poly.pdbx_seq_one_letter_code
_entity_poly.pdbx_strand_id
1 'polypeptide(L)'
;MKCTEIIKLIEKRLKEITDVDDALQAEAFALFEELQNAQLAPNFSNSQNELISVVKNGVVVPGNLNRSRVEFLVEWTNEVVPILELLNETGKLPKNQPRDANFLEFVSKYLNDYINFITSHVHLEAIGVAAVTQISFLSSAIISSIEAFLSGEPHAAFSKLDMGLQHINSLLEYTSAMMGQNGQPTLYKMRTGGNTNYSADEMFHIPFEKRGLVKTNRYSIPGLPCVYLGNTPLICWEELGRPDLNNVQTSLFAPKEDIRYIDLSANPAFVRDYLKSVFTKNYGDPSATEPLSSLNTYLQIWPLIFVCSICVRQVNDAFKPEYIIPQMLLQWVRKSNYDGIAYFSTKIDHYSLCNNWIYTNYAFPVQTLTPNGHCSQLGSKFKVISEALPWQVYRAYRDAGSTYTMPYERGPETDIELYPNAPIRYAVTDFGRIQEFFDRKFSHEIAGYGGR
;
A
#
# COMPACT_ATOMS: atom_id res chain seq x y z
N MET A 1 19.77 -15.70 11.83
CA MET A 1 18.72 -16.41 12.57
C MET A 1 19.27 -16.95 13.89
N LYS A 2 18.73 -16.52 15.03
CA LYS A 2 19.06 -17.08 16.36
C LYS A 2 18.21 -18.33 16.68
N CYS A 3 17.01 -18.43 16.11
CA CYS A 3 16.05 -19.50 16.40
C CYS A 3 16.33 -20.86 15.73
N THR A 4 17.27 -20.94 14.77
CA THR A 4 17.47 -22.13 13.91
C THR A 4 17.89 -23.39 14.69
N GLU A 5 18.63 -23.25 15.77
CA GLU A 5 19.05 -24.40 16.59
C GLU A 5 17.88 -24.95 17.41
N ILE A 6 17.05 -24.08 17.98
CA ILE A 6 15.86 -24.45 18.76
C ILE A 6 14.83 -25.14 17.86
N ILE A 7 14.56 -24.61 16.66
CA ILE A 7 13.63 -25.21 15.70
C ILE A 7 14.07 -26.63 15.31
N LYS A 8 15.35 -26.82 14.98
CA LYS A 8 15.88 -28.14 14.60
C LYS A 8 15.72 -29.17 15.73
N LEU A 9 15.86 -28.74 16.98
CA LEU A 9 15.66 -29.59 18.15
C LEU A 9 14.18 -29.99 18.28
N ILE A 10 13.27 -29.02 18.18
CA ILE A 10 11.81 -29.25 18.22
C ILE A 10 11.38 -30.19 17.09
N GLU A 11 11.80 -29.93 15.84
CA GLU A 11 11.48 -30.76 14.67
C GLU A 11 11.98 -32.20 14.81
N LYS A 12 13.17 -32.39 15.37
CA LYS A 12 13.70 -33.72 15.65
C LYS A 12 12.84 -34.45 16.67
N ARG A 13 12.47 -33.79 17.77
CA ARG A 13 11.63 -34.39 18.82
C ARG A 13 10.23 -34.71 18.34
N LEU A 14 9.61 -33.84 17.54
CA LEU A 14 8.30 -34.09 16.93
C LEU A 14 8.28 -35.38 16.10
N LYS A 15 9.42 -35.83 15.56
CA LYS A 15 9.53 -37.13 14.86
C LYS A 15 9.64 -38.33 15.81
N GLU A 16 10.10 -38.13 17.04
CA GLU A 16 10.42 -39.18 18.01
C GLU A 16 9.29 -39.43 19.02
N ILE A 17 8.52 -38.40 19.38
CA ILE A 17 7.44 -38.48 20.37
C ILE A 17 6.09 -38.11 19.76
N THR A 18 5.01 -38.80 20.15
CA THR A 18 3.64 -38.48 19.74
C THR A 18 3.01 -37.40 20.62
N ASP A 19 3.19 -37.50 21.94
CA ASP A 19 2.68 -36.56 22.92
C ASP A 19 3.72 -35.50 23.29
N VAL A 20 3.27 -34.29 23.61
CA VAL A 20 4.16 -33.19 24.00
C VAL A 20 4.56 -33.35 25.46
N ASP A 21 5.83 -33.71 25.70
CA ASP A 21 6.42 -33.78 27.03
C ASP A 21 6.87 -32.40 27.56
N ASP A 22 7.17 -32.31 28.85
CA ASP A 22 7.58 -31.05 29.52
C ASP A 22 8.79 -30.38 28.85
N ALA A 23 9.69 -31.17 28.27
CA ALA A 23 10.91 -30.65 27.67
C ALA A 23 10.65 -30.10 26.25
N LEU A 24 9.77 -30.72 25.45
CA LEU A 24 9.28 -30.14 24.20
C LEU A 24 8.47 -28.87 24.45
N GLN A 25 7.68 -28.82 25.53
CA GLN A 25 6.98 -27.58 25.93
C GLN A 25 7.97 -26.45 26.26
N ALA A 26 9.05 -26.76 26.99
CA ALA A 26 10.07 -25.78 27.35
C ALA A 26 10.83 -25.24 26.11
N GLU A 27 11.17 -26.11 25.16
CA GLU A 27 11.82 -25.71 23.91
C GLU A 27 10.92 -24.84 23.03
N ALA A 28 9.65 -25.23 22.87
CA ALA A 28 8.67 -24.44 22.12
C ALA A 28 8.41 -23.08 22.78
N PHE A 29 8.43 -23.01 24.11
CA PHE A 29 8.33 -21.74 24.83
C PHE A 29 9.53 -20.84 24.58
N ALA A 30 10.75 -21.37 24.68
CA ALA A 30 11.96 -20.62 24.42
C ALA A 30 11.95 -20.05 23.00
N LEU A 31 11.51 -20.83 22.02
CA LEU A 31 11.30 -20.35 20.65
C LEU A 31 10.30 -19.18 20.60
N PHE A 32 9.14 -19.32 21.25
CA PHE A 32 8.14 -18.27 21.29
C PHE A 32 8.67 -16.99 21.96
N GLU A 33 9.39 -17.09 23.08
CA GLU A 33 10.00 -15.95 23.76
C GLU A 33 11.03 -15.23 22.87
N GLU A 34 11.88 -15.98 22.15
CA GLU A 34 12.81 -15.38 21.18
C GLU A 34 12.07 -14.60 20.09
N LEU A 35 11.02 -15.19 19.52
CA LEU A 35 10.20 -14.54 18.51
C LEU A 35 9.46 -13.32 19.06
N GLN A 36 8.99 -13.38 20.31
CA GLN A 36 8.29 -12.28 20.96
C GLN A 36 9.24 -11.10 21.21
N ASN A 37 10.45 -11.38 21.69
CA ASN A 37 11.50 -10.37 21.87
C ASN A 37 11.90 -9.72 20.55
N ALA A 38 11.83 -10.45 19.43
CA ALA A 38 12.07 -9.93 18.09
C ALA A 38 10.84 -9.28 17.43
N GLN A 39 9.67 -9.25 18.07
CA GLN A 39 8.38 -8.78 17.50
C GLN A 39 7.89 -9.58 16.27
N LEU A 40 8.34 -10.83 16.17
CA LEU A 40 8.04 -11.79 15.09
C LEU A 40 7.10 -12.92 15.53
N ALA A 41 6.76 -12.97 16.82
CA ALA A 41 5.85 -13.97 17.35
C ALA A 41 4.45 -13.89 16.72
N PRO A 42 3.78 -15.05 16.55
CA PRO A 42 2.37 -15.08 16.19
C PRO A 42 1.50 -14.51 17.30
N ASN A 43 0.35 -13.93 16.93
CA ASN A 43 -0.64 -13.46 17.88
C ASN A 43 -1.70 -14.54 18.11
N PHE A 44 -1.64 -15.20 19.26
CA PHE A 44 -2.55 -16.30 19.59
C PHE A 44 -3.97 -15.85 20.01
N SER A 45 -4.20 -14.55 20.25
CA SER A 45 -5.47 -14.01 20.81
C SER A 45 -6.73 -14.20 19.94
N ASN A 46 -6.59 -14.45 18.63
CA ASN A 46 -7.73 -14.57 17.71
C ASN A 46 -7.97 -15.99 17.19
N SER A 47 -7.47 -17.00 17.89
CA SER A 47 -7.68 -18.41 17.55
C SER A 47 -8.30 -19.14 18.74
N GLN A 48 -9.01 -20.24 18.51
CA GLN A 48 -9.34 -21.20 19.58
C GLN A 48 -8.08 -21.81 20.26
N ASN A 49 -6.87 -21.39 19.81
CA ASN A 49 -5.56 -21.82 20.24
C ASN A 49 -4.81 -20.79 21.11
N GLU A 50 -5.50 -19.87 21.80
CA GLU A 50 -4.88 -18.95 22.75
C GLU A 50 -3.82 -19.63 23.66
N LEU A 51 -2.59 -19.13 23.61
CA LEU A 51 -1.58 -19.40 24.64
C LEU A 51 -1.93 -18.57 25.87
N ILE A 52 -2.72 -19.15 26.76
CA ILE A 52 -2.94 -18.58 28.08
C ILE A 52 -1.66 -18.79 28.88
N SER A 53 -1.01 -17.71 29.32
CA SER A 53 0.08 -17.82 30.29
C SER A 53 -0.49 -18.28 31.64
N VAL A 54 0.14 -19.27 32.26
CA VAL A 54 -0.24 -19.75 33.60
C VAL A 54 0.93 -19.48 34.53
N VAL A 55 0.69 -18.74 35.59
CA VAL A 55 1.70 -18.57 36.65
C VAL A 55 1.73 -19.83 37.49
N LYS A 56 2.79 -20.63 37.40
CA LYS A 56 3.08 -21.74 38.33
C LYS A 56 4.30 -21.36 39.17
N ASN A 57 4.17 -21.40 40.49
CA ASN A 57 5.26 -21.16 41.44
C ASN A 57 6.02 -19.83 41.22
N GLY A 58 5.34 -18.77 40.79
CA GLY A 58 5.95 -17.45 40.52
C GLY A 58 6.70 -17.36 39.17
N VAL A 59 6.69 -18.42 38.37
CA VAL A 59 7.23 -18.46 37.00
C VAL A 59 6.06 -18.38 36.01
N VAL A 60 6.19 -17.53 34.99
CA VAL A 60 5.26 -17.51 33.86
C VAL A 60 5.58 -18.74 33.01
N VAL A 61 4.64 -19.69 32.97
CA VAL A 61 4.78 -20.92 32.18
C VAL A 61 3.73 -20.87 31.07
N PRO A 62 4.04 -21.28 29.83
CA PRO A 62 3.03 -21.38 28.79
C PRO A 62 1.95 -22.38 29.22
N GLY A 63 0.68 -22.00 29.08
CA GLY A 63 -0.44 -22.91 29.26
C GLY A 63 -0.40 -24.04 28.24
N ASN A 64 -0.90 -25.22 28.66
CA ASN A 64 -0.87 -26.51 27.96
C ASN A 64 -0.64 -26.40 26.43
N LEU A 65 0.62 -26.51 26.01
CA LEU A 65 1.00 -26.62 24.60
C LEU A 65 0.67 -28.04 24.14
N ASN A 66 -0.30 -28.17 23.24
CA ASN A 66 -0.56 -29.42 22.54
C ASN A 66 0.31 -29.52 21.27
N ARG A 67 0.38 -30.72 20.68
CA ARG A 67 1.22 -30.98 19.51
C ARG A 67 0.97 -30.01 18.36
N SER A 68 -0.30 -29.76 18.03
CA SER A 68 -0.70 -28.86 16.96
C SER A 68 -0.23 -27.42 17.16
N ARG A 69 -0.13 -26.95 18.41
CA ARG A 69 0.42 -25.61 18.72
C ARG A 69 1.94 -25.55 18.54
N VAL A 70 2.65 -26.63 18.85
CA VAL A 70 4.09 -26.73 18.61
C VAL A 70 4.38 -26.81 17.10
N GLU A 71 3.61 -27.62 16.37
CA GLU A 71 3.68 -27.70 14.90
C GLU A 71 3.38 -26.35 14.24
N PHE A 72 2.36 -25.62 14.71
CA PHE A 72 2.08 -24.26 14.27
C PHE A 72 3.26 -23.32 14.45
N LEU A 73 3.90 -23.35 15.63
CA LEU A 73 5.01 -22.47 15.94
C LEU A 73 6.22 -22.78 15.05
N VAL A 74 6.49 -24.06 14.77
CA VAL A 74 7.54 -24.48 13.82
C VAL A 74 7.23 -23.97 12.41
N GLU A 75 6.01 -24.22 11.91
CA GLU A 75 5.61 -23.80 10.56
C GLU A 75 5.62 -22.27 10.41
N TRP A 76 5.12 -21.53 11.41
CA TRP A 76 5.23 -20.08 11.47
C TRP A 76 6.68 -19.62 11.37
N THR A 77 7.59 -20.28 12.08
CA THR A 77 8.98 -19.85 12.11
C THR A 77 9.72 -20.16 10.81
N ASN A 78 9.37 -21.26 10.13
CA ASN A 78 9.99 -21.61 8.86
C ASN A 78 9.38 -20.81 7.69
N GLU A 79 8.06 -20.64 7.64
CA GLU A 79 7.37 -20.08 6.47
C GLU A 79 7.08 -18.59 6.59
N VAL A 80 6.69 -18.11 7.78
CA VAL A 80 6.21 -16.73 7.96
C VAL A 80 7.35 -15.80 8.38
N VAL A 81 8.16 -16.21 9.35
CA VAL A 81 9.21 -15.35 9.94
C VAL A 81 10.21 -14.79 8.91
N PRO A 82 10.75 -15.58 7.95
CA PRO A 82 11.67 -15.02 6.95
C PRO A 82 11.05 -13.92 6.11
N ILE A 83 9.74 -14.02 5.82
CA ILE A 83 9.00 -13.01 5.06
C ILE A 83 8.76 -11.75 5.93
N LEU A 84 8.46 -11.93 7.22
CA LEU A 84 8.34 -10.80 8.14
C LEU A 84 9.66 -10.05 8.29
N GLU A 85 10.79 -10.76 8.41
CA GLU A 85 12.14 -10.19 8.43
C GLU A 85 12.42 -9.41 7.14
N LEU A 86 12.15 -10.02 5.97
CA LEU A 86 12.27 -9.37 4.67
C LEU A 86 11.51 -8.04 4.65
N LEU A 87 10.23 -8.04 5.00
CA LEU A 87 9.36 -6.85 4.94
C LEU A 87 9.74 -5.78 5.99
N ASN A 88 10.34 -6.16 7.11
CA ASN A 88 10.80 -5.22 8.16
C ASN A 88 12.18 -4.61 7.86
N GLU A 89 13.00 -5.27 7.06
CA GLU A 89 14.37 -4.86 6.76
C GLU A 89 14.53 -4.41 5.30
N THR A 90 15.05 -5.29 4.44
CA THR A 90 15.36 -4.99 3.03
C THR A 90 14.12 -4.52 2.27
N GLY A 91 12.99 -5.20 2.50
CA GLY A 91 11.67 -4.97 1.93
C GLY A 91 10.90 -3.77 2.51
N LYS A 92 11.38 -3.12 3.58
CA LYS A 92 10.69 -1.99 4.22
C LYS A 92 10.61 -0.76 3.32
N LEU A 93 9.44 -0.15 3.16
CA LEU A 93 9.20 1.03 2.33
C LEU A 93 8.39 2.10 3.10
N PRO A 94 8.50 3.39 2.78
CA PRO A 94 9.36 3.98 1.72
C PRO A 94 10.84 4.00 2.09
N LYS A 95 11.72 4.16 1.10
CA LYS A 95 13.19 4.30 1.31
C LYS A 95 13.64 5.73 1.08
N ASN A 96 14.63 6.15 1.87
CA ASN A 96 15.38 7.39 1.67
C ASN A 96 16.73 7.07 1.05
N GLN A 97 17.07 7.74 -0.06
CA GLN A 97 18.39 7.63 -0.65
C GLN A 97 19.43 8.36 0.22
N PRO A 98 20.60 7.76 0.52
CA PRO A 98 21.69 8.47 1.18
C PRO A 98 22.15 9.71 0.39
N ARG A 99 22.68 10.71 1.09
CA ARG A 99 23.05 12.01 0.49
C ARG A 99 24.07 11.88 -0.65
N ASP A 100 25.08 11.05 -0.48
CA ASP A 100 26.19 10.92 -1.43
C ASP A 100 26.03 9.73 -2.39
N ALA A 101 24.93 8.99 -2.30
CA ALA A 101 24.70 7.83 -3.16
C ALA A 101 24.33 8.27 -4.59
N ASN A 102 24.88 7.58 -5.58
CA ASN A 102 24.36 7.58 -6.95
C ASN A 102 23.00 6.86 -6.99
N PHE A 103 22.03 7.40 -7.74
CA PHE A 103 20.67 6.84 -7.76
C PHE A 103 20.61 5.45 -8.40
N LEU A 104 21.31 5.22 -9.51
CA LEU A 104 21.36 3.92 -10.18
C LEU A 104 22.02 2.86 -9.29
N GLU A 105 23.15 3.21 -8.67
CA GLU A 105 23.86 2.31 -7.74
C GLU A 105 22.99 1.97 -6.52
N PHE A 106 22.30 2.97 -5.96
CA PHE A 106 21.36 2.78 -4.86
C PHE A 106 20.24 1.80 -5.23
N VAL A 107 19.56 2.01 -6.36
CA VAL A 107 18.49 1.11 -6.82
C VAL A 107 19.03 -0.29 -7.08
N SER A 108 20.17 -0.41 -7.77
CA SER A 108 20.79 -1.69 -8.10
C SER A 108 21.15 -2.48 -6.84
N LYS A 109 21.75 -1.81 -5.85
CA LYS A 109 22.10 -2.42 -4.58
C LYS A 109 20.86 -2.97 -3.86
N TYR A 110 19.81 -2.17 -3.70
CA TYR A 110 18.62 -2.59 -2.97
C TYR A 110 17.86 -3.73 -3.65
N LEU A 111 17.79 -3.73 -4.98
CA LEU A 111 17.18 -4.84 -5.73
C LEU A 111 18.00 -6.13 -5.59
N ASN A 112 19.33 -6.04 -5.65
CA ASN A 112 20.20 -7.18 -5.42
C ASN A 112 20.11 -7.70 -3.98
N ASP A 113 20.10 -6.81 -2.99
CA ASP A 113 19.91 -7.19 -1.58
C ASP A 113 18.57 -7.92 -1.38
N TYR A 114 17.50 -7.45 -2.03
CA TYR A 114 16.18 -8.08 -1.97
C TYR A 114 16.19 -9.49 -2.57
N ILE A 115 16.76 -9.66 -3.76
CA ILE A 115 16.91 -10.97 -4.42
C ILE A 115 17.77 -11.91 -3.58
N ASN A 116 18.89 -11.43 -3.04
CA ASN A 116 19.80 -12.21 -2.20
C ASN A 116 19.11 -12.65 -0.92
N PHE A 117 18.34 -11.76 -0.27
CA PHE A 117 17.58 -12.11 0.93
C PHE A 117 16.59 -13.22 0.63
N ILE A 118 15.76 -13.03 -0.40
CA ILE A 118 14.76 -14.01 -0.83
C ILE A 118 15.41 -15.37 -1.11
N THR A 119 16.47 -15.39 -1.91
CA THR A 119 17.13 -16.64 -2.33
C THR A 119 17.82 -17.36 -1.16
N SER A 120 18.28 -16.62 -0.15
CA SER A 120 19.04 -17.19 0.97
C SER A 120 18.18 -17.57 2.18
N HIS A 121 17.04 -16.90 2.38
CA HIS A 121 16.26 -17.01 3.63
C HIS A 121 14.81 -17.43 3.42
N VAL A 122 14.23 -17.22 2.23
CA VAL A 122 12.83 -17.61 1.96
C VAL A 122 12.83 -18.96 1.27
N HIS A 123 12.06 -19.91 1.81
CA HIS A 123 11.98 -21.26 1.26
C HIS A 123 11.42 -21.25 -0.16
N LEU A 124 12.06 -22.01 -1.08
CA LEU A 124 11.61 -22.11 -2.47
C LEU A 124 10.20 -22.71 -2.61
N GLU A 125 9.74 -23.48 -1.64
CA GLU A 125 8.35 -23.99 -1.62
C GLU A 125 7.34 -22.86 -1.37
N ALA A 126 7.71 -21.83 -0.60
CA ALA A 126 6.84 -20.70 -0.27
C ALA A 126 6.61 -19.74 -1.47
N ILE A 127 7.64 -19.53 -2.30
CA ILE A 127 7.59 -18.54 -3.40
C ILE A 127 7.74 -19.17 -4.81
N GLY A 128 8.39 -20.32 -4.92
CA GLY A 128 8.71 -20.98 -6.19
C GLY A 128 9.92 -20.38 -6.92
N VAL A 129 10.66 -21.23 -7.65
CA VAL A 129 11.81 -20.82 -8.49
C VAL A 129 11.41 -19.82 -9.58
N ALA A 130 10.21 -20.00 -10.15
CA ALA A 130 9.67 -19.11 -11.19
C ALA A 130 9.51 -17.67 -10.67
N ALA A 131 9.05 -17.49 -9.42
CA ALA A 131 8.90 -16.16 -8.83
C ALA A 131 10.26 -15.46 -8.65
N VAL A 132 11.29 -16.17 -8.20
CA VAL A 132 12.64 -15.60 -8.06
C VAL A 132 13.21 -15.16 -9.41
N THR A 133 12.97 -15.95 -10.46
CA THR A 133 13.35 -15.60 -11.83
C THR A 133 12.61 -14.36 -12.31
N GLN A 134 11.30 -14.27 -12.03
CA GLN A 134 10.49 -13.11 -12.37
C GLN A 134 10.96 -11.83 -11.65
N ILE A 135 11.27 -11.92 -10.35
CA ILE A 135 11.82 -10.81 -9.55
C ILE A 135 13.15 -10.34 -10.15
N SER A 136 14.03 -11.27 -10.51
CA SER A 136 15.35 -10.97 -11.08
C SER A 136 15.23 -10.30 -12.45
N PHE A 137 14.34 -10.81 -13.30
CA PHE A 137 14.06 -10.23 -14.62
C PHE A 137 13.51 -8.80 -14.51
N LEU A 138 12.48 -8.59 -13.68
CA LEU A 138 11.91 -7.27 -13.44
C LEU A 138 12.96 -6.29 -12.90
N SER A 139 13.78 -6.74 -11.94
CA SER A 139 14.85 -5.93 -11.37
C SER A 139 15.88 -5.50 -12.41
N SER A 140 16.31 -6.43 -13.29
CA SER A 140 17.22 -6.13 -14.39
C SER A 140 16.61 -5.16 -15.42
N ALA A 141 15.31 -5.33 -15.73
CA ALA A 141 14.58 -4.42 -16.61
C ALA A 141 14.53 -3.00 -16.02
N ILE A 142 14.24 -2.87 -14.72
CA ILE A 142 14.23 -1.58 -14.01
C ILE A 142 15.62 -0.92 -14.03
N ILE A 143 16.67 -1.64 -13.66
CA ILE A 143 18.05 -1.12 -13.60
C ILE A 143 18.49 -0.60 -14.98
N SER A 144 18.35 -1.44 -16.01
CA SER A 144 18.74 -1.08 -17.38
C SER A 144 17.89 0.05 -17.97
N SER A 145 16.64 0.22 -17.52
CA SER A 145 15.78 1.35 -17.89
C SER A 145 16.29 2.66 -17.28
N ILE A 146 16.66 2.65 -16.00
CA ILE A 146 17.21 3.83 -15.33
C ILE A 146 18.54 4.22 -15.99
N GLU A 147 19.42 3.26 -16.24
CA GLU A 147 20.70 3.47 -16.92
C GLU A 147 20.52 4.12 -18.30
N ALA A 148 19.63 3.57 -19.13
CA ALA A 148 19.33 4.12 -20.46
C ALA A 148 18.75 5.54 -20.37
N PHE A 149 17.86 5.80 -19.40
CA PHE A 149 17.28 7.13 -19.20
C PHE A 149 18.37 8.15 -18.84
N LEU A 150 19.22 7.81 -17.88
CA LEU A 150 20.33 8.67 -17.44
C LEU A 150 21.40 8.84 -18.52
N SER A 151 21.48 7.92 -19.49
CA SER A 151 22.34 8.01 -20.67
C SER A 151 21.73 8.84 -21.82
N GLY A 152 20.53 9.41 -21.63
CA GLY A 152 19.87 10.23 -22.65
C GLY A 152 19.09 9.44 -23.71
N GLU A 153 18.73 8.17 -23.43
CA GLU A 153 18.01 7.29 -24.36
C GLU A 153 16.58 6.98 -23.87
N PRO A 154 15.65 7.97 -23.82
CA PRO A 154 14.33 7.77 -23.22
C PRO A 154 13.48 6.71 -23.94
N HIS A 155 13.66 6.53 -25.25
CA HIS A 155 12.98 5.45 -25.99
C HIS A 155 13.48 4.07 -25.55
N ALA A 156 14.80 3.87 -25.46
CA ALA A 156 15.39 2.61 -25.03
C ALA A 156 15.03 2.31 -23.56
N ALA A 157 15.02 3.34 -22.71
CA ALA A 157 14.59 3.25 -21.32
C ALA A 157 13.14 2.73 -21.21
N PHE A 158 12.21 3.34 -21.96
CA PHE A 158 10.82 2.89 -21.96
C PHE A 158 10.69 1.46 -22.48
N SER A 159 11.36 1.10 -23.57
CA SER A 159 11.30 -0.25 -24.15
C SER A 159 11.81 -1.32 -23.18
N LYS A 160 12.87 -1.02 -22.41
CA LYS A 160 13.39 -1.92 -21.37
C LYS A 160 12.37 -2.11 -20.23
N LEU A 161 11.73 -1.03 -19.78
CA LEU A 161 10.71 -1.13 -18.74
C LEU A 161 9.48 -1.88 -19.22
N ASP A 162 9.01 -1.59 -20.45
CA ASP A 162 7.86 -2.24 -21.08
C ASP A 162 8.04 -3.76 -21.14
N MET A 163 9.22 -4.26 -21.52
CA MET A 163 9.52 -5.70 -21.45
C MET A 163 9.32 -6.26 -20.04
N GLY A 164 9.81 -5.57 -19.01
CA GLY A 164 9.62 -5.95 -17.60
C GLY A 164 8.15 -5.99 -17.20
N LEU A 165 7.39 -4.94 -17.53
CA LEU A 165 5.98 -4.77 -17.19
C LEU A 165 5.08 -5.80 -17.90
N GLN A 166 5.36 -6.12 -19.17
CA GLN A 166 4.61 -7.14 -19.91
C GLN A 166 4.69 -8.52 -19.25
N HIS A 167 5.86 -8.89 -18.69
CA HIS A 167 6.03 -10.18 -18.02
C HIS A 167 5.26 -10.27 -16.70
N ILE A 168 5.01 -9.15 -16.02
CA ILE A 168 4.25 -9.11 -14.76
C ILE A 168 2.80 -8.66 -14.94
N ASN A 169 2.33 -8.43 -16.17
CA ASN A 169 1.03 -7.80 -16.38
C ASN A 169 -0.13 -8.57 -15.73
N SER A 170 -0.10 -9.90 -15.80
CA SER A 170 -1.08 -10.75 -15.11
C SER A 170 -1.04 -10.55 -13.59
N LEU A 171 0.15 -10.45 -13.00
CA LEU A 171 0.36 -10.20 -11.57
C LEU A 171 -0.23 -8.85 -11.14
N LEU A 172 -0.13 -7.82 -11.99
CA LEU A 172 -0.69 -6.50 -11.70
C LEU A 172 -2.22 -6.53 -11.60
N GLU A 173 -2.91 -7.41 -12.34
CA GLU A 173 -4.36 -7.56 -12.26
C GLU A 173 -4.80 -8.15 -10.90
N TYR A 174 -3.99 -9.04 -10.30
CA TYR A 174 -4.31 -9.72 -9.03
C TYR A 174 -4.08 -8.85 -7.78
N THR A 175 -3.32 -7.75 -7.87
CA THR A 175 -3.00 -6.89 -6.71
C THR A 175 -4.21 -6.31 -5.99
N SER A 176 -5.28 -6.02 -6.73
CA SER A 176 -6.54 -5.48 -6.21
C SER A 176 -7.24 -6.43 -5.21
N ALA A 177 -7.04 -7.74 -5.34
CA ALA A 177 -7.69 -8.74 -4.49
C ALA A 177 -7.20 -8.67 -3.03
N MET A 178 -5.91 -8.37 -2.81
CA MET A 178 -5.34 -8.26 -1.45
C MET A 178 -5.89 -7.08 -0.65
N MET A 179 -6.30 -6.02 -1.33
CA MET A 179 -6.80 -4.83 -0.67
C MET A 179 -8.25 -5.02 -0.15
N GLY A 180 -8.92 -6.13 -0.48
CA GLY A 180 -10.25 -6.47 0.04
C GLY A 180 -11.33 -5.43 -0.29
N GLN A 181 -11.12 -4.61 -1.32
CA GLN A 181 -12.03 -3.54 -1.71
C GLN A 181 -13.24 -4.14 -2.44
N ASN A 182 -14.41 -4.11 -1.79
CA ASN A 182 -15.69 -4.39 -2.45
C ASN A 182 -16.12 -3.15 -3.24
N GLY A 183 -15.81 -3.13 -4.53
CA GLY A 183 -16.16 -2.03 -5.43
C GLY A 183 -15.11 -0.91 -5.46
N GLN A 184 -15.45 0.18 -6.14
CA GLN A 184 -14.54 1.31 -6.34
C GLN A 184 -14.71 2.32 -5.19
N PRO A 185 -13.63 2.73 -4.51
CA PRO A 185 -13.74 3.69 -3.42
C PRO A 185 -14.13 5.07 -3.94
N THR A 186 -14.87 5.83 -3.13
CA THR A 186 -14.98 7.28 -3.31
C THR A 186 -13.60 7.90 -3.13
N LEU A 187 -13.21 8.77 -4.06
CA LEU A 187 -11.93 9.45 -4.05
C LEU A 187 -12.10 10.95 -3.81
N TYR A 188 -11.02 11.60 -3.38
CA TYR A 188 -11.02 12.99 -2.97
C TYR A 188 -9.91 13.77 -3.64
N LYS A 189 -10.11 15.07 -3.80
CA LYS A 189 -9.07 16.00 -4.21
C LYS A 189 -9.13 17.25 -3.37
N MET A 190 -7.98 17.73 -2.93
CA MET A 190 -7.86 19.05 -2.33
C MET A 190 -7.05 19.98 -3.22
N ARG A 191 -7.42 21.26 -3.23
CA ARG A 191 -6.66 22.34 -3.85
C ARG A 191 -6.61 23.52 -2.90
N THR A 192 -5.49 24.22 -2.89
CA THR A 192 -5.41 25.53 -2.23
C THR A 192 -6.24 26.55 -3.02
N GLY A 193 -7.07 27.33 -2.34
CA GLY A 193 -7.94 28.33 -2.94
C GLY A 193 -8.54 29.28 -1.91
N GLY A 194 -9.22 30.31 -2.40
CA GLY A 194 -9.94 31.28 -1.55
C GLY A 194 -11.32 30.79 -1.13
N ASN A 195 -12.24 31.73 -0.89
CA ASN A 195 -13.61 31.40 -0.44
C ASN A 195 -14.61 31.14 -1.57
N THR A 196 -14.23 31.36 -2.83
CA THR A 196 -15.06 31.05 -3.99
C THR A 196 -14.88 29.59 -4.38
N ASN A 197 -15.96 28.81 -4.39
CA ASN A 197 -15.93 27.40 -4.76
C ASN A 197 -15.35 27.22 -6.17
N TYR A 198 -14.39 26.30 -6.32
CA TYR A 198 -14.02 25.80 -7.64
C TYR A 198 -15.14 24.95 -8.22
N SER A 199 -15.37 25.10 -9.52
CA SER A 199 -16.29 24.21 -10.25
C SER A 199 -15.71 22.78 -10.36
N ALA A 200 -16.56 21.81 -10.70
CA ALA A 200 -16.12 20.44 -10.97
C ALA A 200 -15.05 20.39 -12.08
N ASP A 201 -15.20 21.22 -13.13
CA ASP A 201 -14.25 21.36 -14.23
C ASP A 201 -12.89 21.88 -13.74
N GLU A 202 -12.89 22.91 -12.90
CA GLU A 202 -11.64 23.41 -12.30
C GLU A 202 -10.98 22.35 -11.40
N MET A 203 -11.77 21.52 -10.73
CA MET A 203 -11.26 20.46 -9.86
C MET A 203 -10.75 19.23 -10.62
N PHE A 204 -11.06 19.04 -11.90
CA PHE A 204 -10.69 17.84 -12.65
C PHE A 204 -9.19 17.76 -13.01
N HIS A 205 -8.79 18.09 -14.25
CA HIS A 205 -7.39 18.26 -14.64
C HIS A 205 -7.20 19.63 -15.30
N ILE A 206 -5.96 20.07 -15.43
CA ILE A 206 -5.66 21.33 -16.12
C ILE A 206 -6.14 21.21 -17.59
N PRO A 207 -6.93 22.16 -18.12
CA PRO A 207 -7.37 22.15 -19.51
C PRO A 207 -6.20 22.03 -20.51
N PHE A 208 -6.43 21.40 -21.66
CA PHE A 208 -5.37 21.12 -22.64
C PHE A 208 -4.65 22.37 -23.15
N GLU A 209 -5.36 23.49 -23.29
CA GLU A 209 -4.83 24.79 -23.68
C GLU A 209 -3.98 25.46 -22.59
N LYS A 210 -4.09 25.00 -21.33
CA LYS A 210 -3.31 25.48 -20.18
C LYS A 210 -2.19 24.53 -19.78
N ARG A 211 -1.78 23.59 -20.64
CA ARG A 211 -0.79 22.54 -20.32
C ARG A 211 0.58 23.04 -19.85
N GLY A 212 0.94 24.29 -20.13
CA GLY A 212 2.14 24.93 -19.56
C GLY A 212 2.12 25.04 -18.03
N LEU A 213 0.95 24.92 -17.39
CA LEU A 213 0.79 24.92 -15.93
C LEU A 213 1.00 23.52 -15.31
N VAL A 214 1.14 22.47 -16.12
CA VAL A 214 1.33 21.09 -15.63
C VAL A 214 2.73 20.98 -15.02
N LYS A 215 2.77 20.89 -13.68
CA LYS A 215 4.01 20.67 -12.92
C LYS A 215 4.42 19.20 -12.97
N THR A 216 5.72 18.95 -12.78
CA THR A 216 6.23 17.59 -12.58
C THR A 216 5.78 17.03 -11.22
N ASN A 217 5.28 15.80 -11.24
CA ASN A 217 4.96 14.98 -10.08
C ASN A 217 5.54 13.57 -10.31
N ARG A 218 5.45 12.72 -9.28
CA ARG A 218 5.92 11.32 -9.34
C ARG A 218 5.35 10.60 -10.57
N TYR A 219 4.04 10.58 -10.68
CA TYR A 219 3.34 10.04 -11.84
C TYR A 219 2.90 11.18 -12.76
N SER A 220 3.82 11.68 -13.60
CA SER A 220 3.52 12.74 -14.58
C SER A 220 4.28 12.54 -15.88
N ILE A 221 3.81 13.18 -16.96
CA ILE A 221 4.58 13.34 -18.20
C ILE A 221 4.56 14.84 -18.51
N PRO A 222 5.70 15.49 -18.86
CA PRO A 222 5.74 16.91 -19.15
C PRO A 222 4.65 17.35 -20.14
N GLY A 223 3.83 18.33 -19.73
CA GLY A 223 2.74 18.87 -20.54
C GLY A 223 1.52 17.96 -20.70
N LEU A 224 1.48 16.80 -20.04
CA LEU A 224 0.32 15.90 -20.03
C LEU A 224 -0.51 16.11 -18.75
N PRO A 225 -1.74 16.62 -18.85
CA PRO A 225 -2.62 16.72 -17.68
C PRO A 225 -2.90 15.36 -17.03
N CYS A 226 -3.07 15.37 -15.71
CA CYS A 226 -3.34 14.21 -14.89
C CYS A 226 -4.25 14.62 -13.73
N VAL A 227 -5.14 13.74 -13.31
CA VAL A 227 -5.97 13.91 -12.11
C VAL A 227 -5.30 13.15 -10.97
N TYR A 228 -4.93 13.87 -9.92
CA TYR A 228 -4.39 13.28 -8.68
C TYR A 228 -5.47 13.30 -7.61
N LEU A 229 -5.76 12.13 -7.07
CA LEU A 229 -6.79 11.93 -6.05
C LEU A 229 -6.19 11.19 -4.85
N GLY A 230 -6.78 11.37 -3.68
CA GLY A 230 -6.50 10.60 -2.48
C GLY A 230 -7.72 9.79 -2.08
N ASN A 231 -7.51 8.69 -1.36
CA ASN A 231 -8.62 7.91 -0.81
C ASN A 231 -9.33 8.64 0.35
N THR A 232 -8.66 9.63 0.94
CA THR A 232 -9.21 10.46 2.02
C THR A 232 -8.85 11.95 1.83
N PRO A 233 -9.66 12.90 2.35
CA PRO A 233 -9.26 14.29 2.46
C PRO A 233 -7.95 14.48 3.24
N LEU A 234 -7.68 13.63 4.24
CA LEU A 234 -6.43 13.69 5.01
C LEU A 234 -5.21 13.48 4.11
N ILE A 235 -5.17 12.42 3.31
CA ILE A 235 -3.99 12.19 2.46
C ILE A 235 -3.86 13.28 1.38
N CYS A 236 -4.96 13.84 0.88
CA CYS A 236 -4.89 15.00 -0.01
C CYS A 236 -4.21 16.20 0.66
N TRP A 237 -4.53 16.48 1.93
CA TRP A 237 -3.90 17.57 2.69
C TRP A 237 -2.41 17.32 2.97
N GLU A 238 -2.05 16.08 3.30
CA GLU A 238 -0.65 15.64 3.43
C GLU A 238 0.12 15.84 2.11
N GLU A 239 -0.46 15.47 0.98
CA GLU A 239 0.15 15.62 -0.33
C GLU A 239 0.32 17.08 -0.76
N LEU A 240 -0.60 17.96 -0.38
CA LEU A 240 -0.47 19.42 -0.54
C LEU A 240 0.63 20.04 0.34
N GLY A 241 1.20 19.30 1.29
CA GLY A 241 2.21 19.81 2.21
C GLY A 241 1.60 20.55 3.40
N ARG A 242 0.44 20.09 3.88
CA ARG A 242 -0.25 20.61 5.07
C ARG A 242 -0.49 22.13 5.06
N PRO A 243 -1.06 22.71 3.98
CA PRO A 243 -1.39 24.13 3.96
C PRO A 243 -2.43 24.49 5.04
N ASP A 244 -2.57 25.77 5.36
CA ASP A 244 -3.66 26.25 6.23
C ASP A 244 -5.01 25.75 5.68
N LEU A 245 -5.76 25.05 6.53
CA LEU A 245 -7.07 24.49 6.20
C LEU A 245 -8.08 25.58 5.82
N ASN A 246 -7.91 26.83 6.25
CA ASN A 246 -8.78 27.91 5.78
C ASN A 246 -8.62 28.23 4.29
N ASN A 247 -7.51 27.82 3.68
CA ASN A 247 -7.17 28.09 2.29
C ASN A 247 -7.26 26.83 1.42
N VAL A 248 -8.02 25.83 1.82
CA VAL A 248 -8.23 24.62 1.02
C VAL A 248 -9.70 24.38 0.71
N GLN A 249 -9.92 23.74 -0.43
CA GLN A 249 -11.22 23.25 -0.84
C GLN A 249 -11.10 21.80 -1.28
N THR A 250 -12.14 21.02 -1.01
CA THR A 250 -12.19 19.57 -1.26
C THR A 250 -13.27 19.24 -2.28
N SER A 251 -13.02 18.33 -3.21
CA SER A 251 -14.05 17.72 -4.07
C SER A 251 -14.06 16.20 -3.91
N LEU A 252 -15.24 15.63 -4.12
CA LEU A 252 -15.46 14.20 -4.26
C LEU A 252 -15.40 13.79 -5.74
N PHE A 253 -14.83 12.61 -5.97
CA PHE A 253 -14.79 11.89 -7.23
C PHE A 253 -15.34 10.49 -6.99
N ALA A 254 -16.47 10.14 -7.61
CA ALA A 254 -17.04 8.80 -7.54
C ALA A 254 -16.69 8.03 -8.83
N PRO A 255 -15.77 7.06 -8.80
CA PRO A 255 -15.42 6.30 -9.99
C PRO A 255 -16.54 5.37 -10.46
N LYS A 256 -16.54 5.02 -11.75
CA LYS A 256 -17.35 3.92 -12.29
C LYS A 256 -16.67 2.58 -12.04
N GLU A 257 -17.47 1.51 -12.02
CA GLU A 257 -16.99 0.14 -11.77
C GLU A 257 -15.94 -0.32 -12.78
N ASP A 258 -16.01 0.18 -14.02
CA ASP A 258 -15.09 -0.15 -15.10
C ASP A 258 -13.78 0.65 -15.10
N ILE A 259 -13.54 1.50 -14.09
CA ILE A 259 -12.24 2.14 -13.93
C ILE A 259 -11.21 1.08 -13.54
N ARG A 260 -10.07 1.06 -14.23
CA ARG A 260 -8.98 0.12 -13.98
C ARG A 260 -7.73 0.87 -13.55
N TYR A 261 -7.03 0.39 -12.54
CA TYR A 261 -5.73 0.95 -12.18
C TYR A 261 -4.78 -0.15 -11.71
N ILE A 262 -3.49 0.11 -11.86
CA ILE A 262 -2.45 -0.72 -11.27
C ILE A 262 -2.37 -0.39 -9.78
N ASP A 263 -2.49 -1.38 -8.90
CA ASP A 263 -2.44 -1.13 -7.46
C ASP A 263 -1.04 -1.43 -6.88
N LEU A 264 -0.32 -0.36 -6.58
CA LEU A 264 0.96 -0.36 -5.87
C LEU A 264 0.81 0.21 -4.44
N SER A 265 -0.41 0.21 -3.89
CA SER A 265 -0.73 0.87 -2.63
C SER A 265 -0.56 0.00 -1.39
N ALA A 266 -0.33 -1.30 -1.54
CA ALA A 266 -0.02 -2.18 -0.41
C ALA A 266 1.38 -1.84 0.16
N ASN A 267 1.43 -1.16 1.29
CA ASN A 267 2.68 -0.90 1.99
C ASN A 267 3.22 -2.22 2.62
N PRO A 268 4.55 -2.46 2.68
CA PRO A 268 5.10 -3.64 3.35
C PRO A 268 4.60 -3.87 4.77
N ALA A 269 4.31 -2.81 5.53
CA ALA A 269 3.74 -2.93 6.88
C ALA A 269 2.31 -3.49 6.87
N PHE A 270 1.49 -3.09 5.89
CA PHE A 270 0.17 -3.67 5.64
C PHE A 270 0.29 -5.16 5.30
N VAL A 271 1.17 -5.52 4.36
CA VAL A 271 1.36 -6.91 3.92
C VAL A 271 1.85 -7.80 5.06
N ARG A 272 2.75 -7.29 5.90
CA ARG A 272 3.23 -7.99 7.10
C ARG A 272 2.07 -8.28 8.06
N ASP A 273 1.26 -7.28 8.38
CA ASP A 273 0.16 -7.44 9.33
C ASP A 273 -0.96 -8.33 8.76
N TYR A 274 -1.21 -8.22 7.45
CA TYR A 274 -2.11 -9.09 6.69
C TYR A 274 -1.63 -10.55 6.76
N LEU A 275 -0.36 -10.82 6.45
CA LEU A 275 0.24 -12.15 6.53
C LEU A 275 0.07 -12.76 7.93
N LYS A 276 0.39 -11.99 8.98
CA LYS A 276 0.20 -12.43 10.37
C LYS A 276 -1.25 -12.81 10.65
N SER A 277 -2.20 -11.97 10.24
CA SER A 277 -3.64 -12.22 10.43
C SER A 277 -4.11 -13.47 9.68
N VAL A 278 -3.75 -13.59 8.41
CA VAL A 278 -4.33 -14.63 7.55
C VAL A 278 -3.72 -15.99 7.82
N PHE A 279 -2.40 -16.08 8.02
CA PHE A 279 -1.76 -17.33 8.39
C PHE A 279 -2.32 -17.88 9.72
N THR A 280 -2.52 -17.01 10.71
CA THR A 280 -3.10 -17.42 12.00
C THR A 280 -4.56 -17.89 11.86
N LYS A 281 -5.38 -17.20 11.06
CA LYS A 281 -6.81 -17.54 10.88
C LYS A 281 -7.02 -18.86 10.13
N ASN A 282 -6.14 -19.16 9.18
CA ASN A 282 -6.31 -20.26 8.24
C ASN A 282 -5.46 -21.49 8.58
N TYR A 283 -4.73 -21.46 9.69
CA TYR A 283 -3.86 -22.57 10.05
C TYR A 283 -4.64 -23.88 10.23
N GLY A 284 -4.16 -24.95 9.59
CA GLY A 284 -4.80 -26.26 9.62
C GLY A 284 -6.02 -26.40 8.69
N ASP A 285 -6.36 -25.38 7.89
CA ASP A 285 -7.38 -25.46 6.84
C ASP A 285 -6.73 -25.70 5.46
N PRO A 286 -6.84 -26.92 4.89
CA PRO A 286 -6.25 -27.24 3.58
C PRO A 286 -6.87 -26.46 2.42
N SER A 287 -8.03 -25.83 2.61
CA SER A 287 -8.73 -25.08 1.58
C SER A 287 -8.27 -23.62 1.44
N ALA A 288 -7.43 -23.14 2.35
CA ALA A 288 -7.01 -21.74 2.43
C ALA A 288 -5.80 -21.38 1.53
N THR A 289 -5.91 -21.57 0.21
CA THR A 289 -4.82 -21.35 -0.76
C THR A 289 -4.66 -19.89 -1.24
N GLU A 290 -5.73 -19.10 -1.17
CA GLU A 290 -5.80 -17.68 -1.59
C GLU A 290 -4.77 -16.71 -0.94
N PRO A 291 -4.40 -16.85 0.35
CA PRO A 291 -3.49 -15.92 1.01
C PRO A 291 -2.04 -15.96 0.52
N LEU A 292 -1.56 -17.16 0.18
CA LEU A 292 -0.17 -17.39 -0.20
C LEU A 292 0.09 -16.98 -1.65
N SER A 293 -0.88 -17.20 -2.55
CA SER A 293 -0.78 -16.76 -3.94
C SER A 293 -0.69 -15.24 -4.03
N SER A 294 -1.54 -14.55 -3.28
CA SER A 294 -1.53 -13.12 -3.10
C SER A 294 -0.16 -12.62 -2.62
N LEU A 295 0.37 -13.17 -1.52
CA LEU A 295 1.69 -12.80 -1.01
C LEU A 295 2.80 -12.99 -2.04
N ASN A 296 2.78 -14.11 -2.76
CA ASN A 296 3.75 -14.40 -3.82
C ASN A 296 3.68 -13.35 -4.95
N THR A 297 2.48 -12.97 -5.38
CA THR A 297 2.28 -11.86 -6.33
C THR A 297 2.92 -10.58 -5.80
N TYR A 298 2.69 -10.21 -4.54
CA TYR A 298 3.28 -9.02 -3.94
C TYR A 298 4.81 -9.05 -3.94
N LEU A 299 5.42 -10.16 -3.54
CA LEU A 299 6.88 -10.30 -3.52
C LEU A 299 7.48 -10.16 -4.93
N GLN A 300 6.76 -10.61 -5.97
CA GLN A 300 7.17 -10.47 -7.36
C GLN A 300 7.06 -9.05 -7.92
N ILE A 301 6.06 -8.27 -7.48
CA ILE A 301 5.89 -6.88 -7.91
C ILE A 301 6.62 -5.87 -7.02
N TRP A 302 7.11 -6.30 -5.85
CA TRP A 302 7.83 -5.44 -4.90
C TRP A 302 8.96 -4.62 -5.55
N PRO A 303 9.78 -5.14 -6.48
CA PRO A 303 10.78 -4.32 -7.18
C PRO A 303 10.20 -3.05 -7.82
N LEU A 304 9.00 -3.14 -8.41
CA LEU A 304 8.29 -2.01 -8.99
C LEU A 304 7.76 -1.05 -7.91
N ILE A 305 7.16 -1.60 -6.84
CA ILE A 305 6.68 -0.81 -5.69
C ILE A 305 7.83 -0.04 -5.06
N PHE A 306 8.99 -0.69 -4.86
CA PHE A 306 10.20 -0.09 -4.31
C PHE A 306 10.63 1.14 -5.12
N VAL A 307 10.92 0.97 -6.41
CA VAL A 307 11.41 2.10 -7.23
C VAL A 307 10.36 3.20 -7.42
N CYS A 308 9.08 2.86 -7.28
CA CYS A 308 8.01 3.85 -7.30
C CYS A 308 7.82 4.59 -5.97
N SER A 309 8.35 4.08 -4.86
CA SER A 309 8.15 4.63 -3.51
C SER A 309 9.43 5.16 -2.86
N ILE A 310 10.48 5.41 -3.65
CA ILE A 310 11.67 6.12 -3.16
C ILE A 310 11.30 7.57 -2.85
N CYS A 311 11.67 8.04 -1.66
CA CYS A 311 11.45 9.41 -1.23
C CYS A 311 12.31 10.36 -2.05
N VAL A 312 11.72 11.46 -2.52
CA VAL A 312 12.44 12.50 -3.24
C VAL A 312 13.47 13.13 -2.31
N ARG A 313 14.75 13.04 -2.68
CA ARG A 313 15.84 13.60 -1.89
C ARG A 313 15.88 15.12 -1.96
N GLN A 314 15.71 15.68 -3.17
CA GLN A 314 15.76 17.13 -3.41
C GLN A 314 14.42 17.61 -4.00
N VAL A 315 13.53 18.07 -3.13
CA VAL A 315 12.15 18.45 -3.52
C VAL A 315 12.09 19.63 -4.50
N ASN A 316 13.08 20.51 -4.47
CA ASN A 316 13.14 21.71 -5.29
C ASN A 316 13.85 21.51 -6.64
N ASP A 317 14.49 20.37 -6.86
CA ASP A 317 15.18 20.11 -8.13
C ASP A 317 14.17 19.96 -9.27
N ALA A 318 14.50 20.53 -10.43
CA ALA A 318 13.66 20.43 -11.62
C ALA A 318 13.51 18.98 -12.10
N PHE A 319 14.59 18.20 -11.97
CA PHE A 319 14.64 16.79 -12.27
C PHE A 319 14.84 15.98 -10.99
N LYS A 320 14.05 14.93 -10.84
CA LYS A 320 14.07 14.02 -9.69
C LYS A 320 14.32 12.61 -10.21
N PRO A 321 15.50 12.00 -9.99
CA PRO A 321 15.79 10.64 -10.44
C PRO A 321 14.74 9.62 -9.96
N GLU A 322 14.16 9.85 -8.79
CA GLU A 322 13.10 9.03 -8.20
C GLU A 322 11.83 8.97 -9.05
N TYR A 323 11.68 9.86 -10.03
CA TYR A 323 10.53 9.92 -10.93
C TYR A 323 10.75 9.15 -12.24
N ILE A 324 11.96 8.68 -12.54
CA ILE A 324 12.27 8.01 -13.83
C ILE A 324 11.31 6.84 -14.10
N ILE A 325 11.24 5.86 -13.19
CA ILE A 325 10.37 4.69 -13.37
C ILE A 325 8.89 5.06 -13.23
N PRO A 326 8.43 5.81 -12.20
CA PRO A 326 7.03 6.23 -12.10
C PRO A 326 6.46 6.94 -13.33
N GLN A 327 7.24 7.82 -13.97
CA GLN A 327 6.78 8.54 -15.16
C GLN A 327 6.71 7.64 -16.39
N MET A 328 7.67 6.71 -16.55
CA MET A 328 7.58 5.68 -17.61
C MET A 328 6.44 4.68 -17.35
N LEU A 329 6.16 4.33 -16.10
CA LEU A 329 4.99 3.51 -15.74
C LEU A 329 3.68 4.22 -16.11
N LEU A 330 3.57 5.53 -15.86
CA LEU A 330 2.41 6.30 -16.31
C LEU A 330 2.27 6.30 -17.85
N GLN A 331 3.39 6.38 -18.58
CA GLN A 331 3.39 6.23 -20.03
C GLN A 331 2.91 4.85 -20.48
N TRP A 332 3.29 3.81 -19.76
CA TRP A 332 2.87 2.43 -20.02
C TRP A 332 1.36 2.26 -19.79
N VAL A 333 0.84 2.80 -18.68
CA VAL A 333 -0.61 2.82 -18.38
C VAL A 333 -1.41 3.39 -19.55
N ARG A 334 -0.97 4.49 -20.15
CA ARG A 334 -1.65 5.11 -21.31
C ARG A 334 -1.69 4.23 -22.56
N LYS A 335 -0.82 3.22 -22.66
CA LYS A 335 -0.77 2.25 -23.77
C LYS A 335 -1.46 0.92 -23.42
N SER A 336 -1.93 0.78 -22.20
CA SER A 336 -2.53 -0.43 -21.64
C SER A 336 -4.05 -0.31 -21.54
N ASN A 337 -4.68 -1.29 -20.90
CA ASN A 337 -6.09 -1.28 -20.52
C ASN A 337 -6.35 -0.66 -19.12
N TYR A 338 -5.32 -0.11 -18.47
CA TYR A 338 -5.45 0.61 -17.21
C TYR A 338 -5.74 2.10 -17.44
N ASP A 339 -6.58 2.68 -16.60
CA ASP A 339 -6.94 4.09 -16.57
C ASP A 339 -6.04 4.91 -15.62
N GLY A 340 -5.37 4.27 -14.66
CA GLY A 340 -4.53 4.95 -13.67
C GLY A 340 -3.63 4.04 -12.83
N ILE A 341 -3.10 4.61 -11.74
CA ILE A 341 -2.21 3.94 -10.78
C ILE A 341 -2.65 4.32 -9.36
N ALA A 342 -2.78 3.35 -8.48
CA ALA A 342 -2.91 3.54 -7.03
C ALA A 342 -1.56 3.31 -6.34
N TYR A 343 -1.22 4.11 -5.33
CA TYR A 343 0.07 4.04 -4.64
C TYR A 343 -0.03 4.60 -3.23
N PHE A 344 0.75 4.08 -2.28
CA PHE A 344 0.81 4.64 -0.94
C PHE A 344 1.70 5.89 -0.91
N SER A 345 1.42 6.81 0.02
CA SER A 345 2.22 8.02 0.18
C SER A 345 3.61 7.75 0.78
N THR A 346 4.64 8.35 0.20
CA THR A 346 6.00 8.33 0.77
C THR A 346 6.19 9.34 1.91
N LYS A 347 5.17 10.14 2.25
CA LYS A 347 5.22 11.11 3.36
C LYS A 347 4.81 10.50 4.71
N ILE A 348 4.33 9.25 4.70
CA ILE A 348 3.84 8.53 5.86
C ILE A 348 4.80 7.36 6.16
N ASP A 349 5.03 7.08 7.43
CA ASP A 349 5.97 6.05 7.90
C ASP A 349 5.37 5.06 8.92
N HIS A 350 4.11 5.27 9.34
CA HIS A 350 3.40 4.48 10.35
C HIS A 350 2.21 3.70 9.74
N TYR A 351 2.49 2.95 8.69
CA TYR A 351 1.50 2.07 8.05
C TYR A 351 1.17 0.83 8.91
N SER A 352 -0.07 0.37 8.81
CA SER A 352 -0.60 -0.84 9.43
C SER A 352 -1.69 -1.47 8.57
N LEU A 353 -2.16 -2.66 8.96
CA LEU A 353 -3.34 -3.29 8.36
C LEU A 353 -4.56 -2.35 8.31
N CYS A 354 -4.75 -1.53 9.34
CA CYS A 354 -5.99 -0.78 9.53
C CYS A 354 -5.99 0.60 8.87
N ASN A 355 -4.82 1.19 8.59
CA ASN A 355 -4.71 2.57 8.10
C ASN A 355 -4.14 2.71 6.67
N ASN A 356 -3.67 1.63 6.03
CA ASN A 356 -3.10 1.72 4.68
C ASN A 356 -4.03 2.40 3.69
N TRP A 357 -5.31 2.07 3.74
CA TRP A 357 -6.34 2.66 2.89
C TRP A 357 -6.47 4.18 3.04
N ILE A 358 -6.18 4.75 4.22
CA ILE A 358 -6.29 6.21 4.44
C ILE A 358 -5.29 6.96 3.56
N TYR A 359 -4.10 6.38 3.40
CA TYR A 359 -2.93 7.02 2.79
C TYR A 359 -2.66 6.57 1.35
N THR A 360 -3.66 5.97 0.70
CA THR A 360 -3.62 5.62 -0.72
C THR A 360 -3.92 6.84 -1.59
N ASN A 361 -3.08 7.06 -2.59
CA ASN A 361 -3.23 8.06 -3.64
C ASN A 361 -3.48 7.39 -5.00
N TYR A 362 -4.01 8.17 -5.93
CA TYR A 362 -4.32 7.74 -7.28
C TYR A 362 -3.84 8.78 -8.29
N ALA A 363 -3.35 8.33 -9.44
CA ALA A 363 -3.00 9.16 -10.58
C ALA A 363 -3.67 8.64 -11.85
N PHE A 364 -4.52 9.47 -12.46
CA PHE A 364 -5.24 9.16 -13.69
C PHE A 364 -4.82 10.11 -14.82
N PRO A 365 -3.94 9.68 -15.74
CA PRO A 365 -3.54 10.50 -16.87
C PRO A 365 -4.67 10.65 -17.88
N VAL A 366 -4.70 11.76 -18.61
CA VAL A 366 -5.64 11.92 -19.72
C VAL A 366 -5.43 10.84 -20.80
N GLN A 367 -6.54 10.33 -21.31
CA GLN A 367 -6.59 9.19 -22.23
C GLN A 367 -6.67 9.63 -23.69
N THR A 368 -7.32 10.75 -23.95
CA THR A 368 -7.44 11.35 -25.28
C THR A 368 -6.77 12.72 -25.30
N LEU A 369 -6.44 13.17 -26.51
CA LEU A 369 -5.95 14.52 -26.76
C LEU A 369 -7.05 15.29 -27.51
N THR A 370 -7.47 16.43 -26.94
CA THR A 370 -8.31 17.41 -27.63
C THR A 370 -7.59 18.76 -27.72
N PRO A 371 -7.98 19.65 -28.66
CA PRO A 371 -7.36 20.98 -28.77
C PRO A 371 -7.53 21.84 -27.52
N ASN A 372 -8.72 21.81 -26.91
CA ASN A 372 -9.08 22.61 -25.73
C ASN A 372 -9.93 21.80 -24.75
N GLY A 373 -10.06 22.30 -23.53
CA GLY A 373 -10.95 21.77 -22.50
C GLY A 373 -10.39 20.53 -21.80
N HIS A 374 -11.30 19.66 -21.38
CA HIS A 374 -11.00 18.47 -20.59
C HIS A 374 -11.12 17.17 -21.40
N CYS A 375 -10.46 16.10 -20.92
CA CYS A 375 -10.51 14.78 -21.50
C CYS A 375 -11.86 14.12 -21.20
N SER A 376 -12.74 14.06 -22.20
CA SER A 376 -14.07 13.46 -22.08
C SER A 376 -14.01 11.97 -21.74
N GLN A 377 -13.03 11.23 -22.28
CA GLN A 377 -12.88 9.80 -22.01
C GLN A 377 -12.56 9.54 -20.52
N LEU A 378 -11.57 10.26 -19.97
CA LEU A 378 -11.29 10.17 -18.54
C LEU A 378 -12.45 10.70 -17.69
N GLY A 379 -13.08 11.80 -18.09
CA GLY A 379 -14.25 12.34 -17.39
C GLY A 379 -15.39 11.32 -17.32
N SER A 380 -15.57 10.53 -18.38
CA SER A 380 -16.59 9.48 -18.44
C SER A 380 -16.33 8.31 -17.49
N LYS A 381 -15.13 8.18 -16.90
CA LYS A 381 -14.80 7.18 -15.87
C LYS A 381 -15.30 7.53 -14.47
N PHE A 382 -15.82 8.74 -14.27
CA PHE A 382 -16.41 9.17 -13.00
C PHE A 382 -17.92 9.34 -13.15
N LYS A 383 -18.68 8.78 -12.21
CA LYS A 383 -20.13 8.99 -12.07
C LYS A 383 -20.41 10.41 -11.56
N VAL A 384 -19.60 10.88 -10.62
CA VAL A 384 -19.72 12.18 -9.96
C VAL A 384 -18.35 12.83 -9.86
N ILE A 385 -18.29 14.11 -10.20
CA ILE A 385 -17.21 15.02 -9.81
C ILE A 385 -17.91 16.22 -9.17
N SER A 386 -17.71 16.42 -7.87
CA SER A 386 -18.38 17.52 -7.17
C SER A 386 -17.69 18.86 -7.41
N GLU A 387 -18.45 19.94 -7.30
CA GLU A 387 -17.87 21.24 -6.99
C GLU A 387 -17.08 21.17 -5.67
N ALA A 388 -16.12 22.07 -5.53
CA ALA A 388 -15.30 22.12 -4.34
C ALA A 388 -16.06 22.72 -3.16
N LEU A 389 -15.91 22.11 -1.99
CA LEU A 389 -16.37 22.63 -0.71
C LEU A 389 -15.20 23.31 -0.01
N PRO A 390 -15.23 24.64 0.18
CA PRO A 390 -14.24 25.32 1.00
C PRO A 390 -14.33 24.85 2.46
N TRP A 391 -13.18 24.70 3.11
CA TRP A 391 -13.13 24.22 4.49
C TRP A 391 -13.94 25.09 5.46
N GLN A 392 -13.95 26.41 5.26
CA GLN A 392 -14.72 27.34 6.09
C GLN A 392 -16.23 27.08 5.98
N VAL A 393 -16.70 26.76 4.78
CA VAL A 393 -18.11 26.42 4.54
C VAL A 393 -18.44 25.09 5.20
N TYR A 394 -17.58 24.08 5.05
CA TYR A 394 -17.71 22.80 5.78
C TYR A 394 -17.83 23.02 7.30
N ARG A 395 -16.95 23.85 7.90
CA ARG A 395 -17.01 24.15 9.34
C ARG A 395 -18.34 24.76 9.76
N ALA A 396 -18.94 25.64 8.94
CA ALA A 396 -20.26 26.19 9.25
C ALA A 396 -21.34 25.10 9.34
N TYR A 397 -21.33 24.10 8.44
CA TYR A 397 -22.23 22.95 8.54
C TYR A 397 -21.97 22.11 9.78
N ARG A 398 -20.69 21.87 10.11
CA ARG A 398 -20.27 21.11 11.29
C ARG A 398 -20.71 21.79 12.58
N ASP A 399 -20.44 23.08 12.70
CA ASP A 399 -20.73 23.87 13.90
C ASP A 399 -22.24 24.08 14.09
N ALA A 400 -23.02 24.05 13.00
CA ALA A 400 -24.48 24.00 13.04
C ALA A 400 -25.05 22.62 13.42
N GLY A 401 -24.22 21.60 13.64
CA GLY A 401 -24.67 20.25 14.01
C GLY A 401 -25.37 19.51 12.86
N SER A 402 -24.98 19.78 11.61
CA SER A 402 -25.55 19.12 10.43
C SER A 402 -25.39 17.60 10.51
N THR A 403 -26.46 16.88 10.18
CA THR A 403 -26.47 15.40 10.08
C THR A 403 -25.49 14.87 9.04
N TYR A 404 -25.10 15.70 8.06
CA TYR A 404 -24.06 15.37 7.08
C TYR A 404 -22.66 15.27 7.71
N THR A 405 -22.42 15.96 8.83
CA THR A 405 -21.08 16.08 9.44
C THR A 405 -20.91 15.26 10.72
N MET A 406 -21.91 14.44 11.05
CA MET A 406 -21.85 13.55 12.21
C MET A 406 -20.76 12.50 11.99
N PRO A 407 -19.95 12.15 13.01
CA PRO A 407 -18.98 11.07 12.91
C PRO A 407 -19.66 9.78 12.44
N TYR A 408 -18.97 9.03 11.58
CA TYR A 408 -19.47 7.75 11.12
C TYR A 408 -19.37 6.71 12.25
N GLU A 409 -20.50 6.35 12.86
CA GLU A 409 -20.56 5.39 13.98
C GLU A 409 -20.27 3.94 13.56
N ARG A 410 -20.37 3.61 12.26
CA ARG A 410 -20.28 2.23 11.74
C ARG A 410 -19.03 1.93 10.90
N GLY A 411 -18.02 2.81 10.93
CA GLY A 411 -16.78 2.64 10.15
C GLY A 411 -15.74 1.82 10.88
N PRO A 412 -14.77 1.22 10.15
CA PRO A 412 -13.63 0.59 10.77
C PRO A 412 -12.98 1.56 11.76
N GLU A 413 -12.64 1.06 12.94
CA GLU A 413 -11.94 1.83 13.97
C GLU A 413 -10.49 2.03 13.54
N THR A 414 -10.28 2.93 12.57
CA THR A 414 -8.95 3.27 12.10
C THR A 414 -8.45 4.48 12.87
N ASP A 415 -7.43 4.26 13.69
CA ASP A 415 -6.66 5.33 14.30
C ASP A 415 -5.61 5.87 13.33
N ILE A 416 -5.39 7.18 13.42
CA ILE A 416 -4.34 7.92 12.74
C ILE A 416 -3.54 8.73 13.74
N GLU A 417 -2.38 9.20 13.32
CA GLU A 417 -1.51 10.01 14.16
C GLU A 417 -1.21 11.35 13.46
N LEU A 418 -1.88 12.41 13.92
CA LEU A 418 -1.61 13.78 13.44
C LEU A 418 -0.49 14.46 14.24
N TYR A 419 -0.25 13.98 15.47
CA TYR A 419 0.79 14.44 16.37
C TYR A 419 1.49 13.23 17.02
N PRO A 420 2.83 13.23 17.14
CA PRO A 420 3.58 12.11 17.68
C PRO A 420 3.04 11.54 19.00
N ASN A 421 2.79 10.23 19.04
CA ASN A 421 2.25 9.43 20.15
C ASN A 421 0.86 9.88 20.65
N ALA A 422 0.06 10.51 19.79
CA ALA A 422 -1.31 10.92 20.09
C ALA A 422 -2.30 10.37 19.05
N PRO A 423 -2.63 9.06 19.11
CA PRO A 423 -3.57 8.45 18.18
C PRO A 423 -4.97 9.06 18.34
N ILE A 424 -5.65 9.25 17.22
CA ILE A 424 -7.02 9.71 17.16
C ILE A 424 -7.78 8.93 16.09
N ARG A 425 -9.02 8.54 16.38
CA ARG A 425 -9.88 7.87 15.42
C ARG A 425 -10.14 8.76 14.21
N TYR A 426 -9.82 8.29 13.00
CA TYR A 426 -10.00 9.06 11.76
C TYR A 426 -11.41 9.66 11.63
N ALA A 427 -12.44 8.83 11.87
CA ALA A 427 -13.85 9.19 11.71
C ALA A 427 -14.32 10.39 12.59
N VAL A 428 -13.63 10.67 13.70
CA VAL A 428 -14.02 11.78 14.60
C VAL A 428 -13.28 13.08 14.27
N THR A 429 -12.24 13.02 13.44
CA THR A 429 -11.50 14.19 12.95
C THR A 429 -12.32 14.99 11.94
N ASP A 430 -11.91 16.23 11.68
CA ASP A 430 -12.55 17.03 10.62
C ASP A 430 -12.34 16.43 9.22
N PHE A 431 -11.25 15.71 8.98
CA PHE A 431 -11.02 15.01 7.72
C PHE A 431 -12.01 13.85 7.53
N GLY A 432 -12.26 13.06 8.58
CA GLY A 432 -13.27 12.01 8.55
C GLY A 432 -14.69 12.57 8.39
N ARG A 433 -15.00 13.68 9.06
CA ARG A 433 -16.33 14.30 8.98
C ARG A 433 -16.61 15.02 7.66
N ILE A 434 -15.62 15.66 7.04
CA ILE A 434 -15.80 16.24 5.70
C ILE A 434 -15.91 15.13 4.64
N GLN A 435 -15.21 14.01 4.83
CA GLN A 435 -15.41 12.81 4.00
C GLN A 435 -16.86 12.34 4.10
N GLU A 436 -17.36 12.14 5.31
CA GLU A 436 -18.74 11.73 5.56
C GLU A 436 -19.77 12.72 5.01
N PHE A 437 -19.48 14.02 5.07
CA PHE A 437 -20.32 15.05 4.46
C PHE A 437 -20.51 14.78 2.97
N PHE A 438 -19.43 14.47 2.26
CA PHE A 438 -19.47 14.15 0.84
C PHE A 438 -20.18 12.83 0.58
N ASP A 439 -19.82 11.76 1.29
CA ASP A 439 -20.41 10.43 1.10
C ASP A 439 -21.93 10.44 1.34
N ARG A 440 -22.42 11.18 2.35
CA ARG A 440 -23.86 11.37 2.61
C ARG A 440 -24.55 12.28 1.60
N LYS A 441 -23.90 13.37 1.22
CA LYS A 441 -24.50 14.35 0.29
C LYS A 441 -24.71 13.73 -1.09
N PHE A 442 -23.78 12.88 -1.53
CA PHE A 442 -23.77 12.27 -2.85
C PHE A 442 -24.19 10.79 -2.84
N SER A 443 -24.77 10.30 -1.73
CA SER A 443 -25.06 8.86 -1.56
C SER A 443 -25.98 8.31 -2.66
N HIS A 444 -26.95 9.12 -3.13
CA HIS A 444 -27.88 8.72 -4.18
C HIS A 444 -27.21 8.63 -5.56
N GLU A 445 -26.31 9.57 -5.89
CA GLU A 445 -25.57 9.53 -7.14
C GLU A 445 -24.49 8.43 -7.14
N ILE A 446 -23.87 8.15 -6.00
CA ILE A 446 -22.86 7.09 -5.85
C ILE A 446 -23.50 5.70 -5.97
N ALA A 447 -24.59 5.47 -5.23
CA ALA A 447 -25.28 4.18 -5.21
C ALA A 447 -25.92 3.81 -6.55
N GLY A 448 -26.04 4.77 -7.49
CA GLY A 448 -26.57 4.55 -8.83
C GLY A 448 -27.96 3.94 -8.78
N TYR A 449 -29.00 4.74 -8.47
CA TYR A 449 -30.37 4.24 -8.51
C TYR A 449 -30.73 3.71 -9.91
N GLY A 450 -30.69 2.38 -10.05
CA GLY A 450 -31.70 1.61 -10.78
C GLY A 450 -33.02 1.77 -10.04
N GLY A 451 -33.70 2.89 -10.24
CA GLY A 451 -35.03 3.12 -9.71
C GLY A 451 -36.09 2.59 -10.67
N ARG A 452 -36.79 1.54 -10.25
CA ARG A 452 -38.25 1.53 -10.19
C ARG A 452 -38.71 0.77 -8.96
#